data_AF-A0A3L8RA01-F1
#
_entry.id   AF-A0A3L8RA01-F1
#
_cell.length_a   1.000
_cell.length_b   1.000
_cell.length_c   1.000
_cell.angle_alpha   90.00
_cell.angle_beta   90.00
_cell.angle_gamma   90.00
#
_symmetry.space_group_name_H-M   'P 1'
#
loop_
_entity.id
_entity.type
_entity.pdbx_description
1 polymer ?
#
loop_
_entity_poly.entity_id
_entity_poly.type
_entity_poly.pdbx_seq_one_letter_code
_entity_poly.pdbx_strand_id
1 'polypeptide(L)'
;MRDLSASEKQEHVKLQKQMEKKNTELESLRQQREKLQEEVKQAEKTVDELKEQVDAALGAEEMVETLTERNLDLEEKVRELRETVGDLEAMNEMNDELQENARETELELREQLDMATARVREAEKRVEAAQETVADYQQTIKKYRELTAHLQAIEMELRQMEVQQANRHVSLLTSFMPDSFLRHGGDHDCVLVLLLIPRLICKAELISKQAQERFELSESCAERAGLRGAPGEQLSFAAGLVYSLSLLQATLHKYEQ
;
A
#
# COMPACT_ATOMS: atom_id res chain seq x y z
N MET A 1 37.56 56.78 144.95
CA MET A 1 38.58 57.14 143.94
C MET A 1 39.56 56.00 143.61
N ARG A 2 39.73 54.94 144.44
CA ARG A 2 40.56 53.76 144.10
C ARG A 2 39.78 52.57 143.51
N ASP A 3 38.47 52.45 143.75
CA ASP A 3 37.65 51.34 143.22
C ASP A 3 37.09 51.57 141.80
N LEU A 4 37.05 52.82 141.33
CA LEU A 4 36.67 53.14 139.95
C LEU A 4 37.76 52.72 138.95
N SER A 5 39.04 52.83 139.31
CA SER A 5 40.17 52.49 138.42
C SER A 5 40.37 50.97 138.23
N ALA A 6 39.97 50.14 139.21
CA ALA A 6 40.00 48.69 139.10
C ALA A 6 38.82 48.16 138.26
N SER A 7 37.63 48.73 138.42
CA SER A 7 36.46 48.43 137.60
C SER A 7 36.68 48.86 136.14
N GLU A 8 37.21 50.07 135.90
CA GLU A 8 37.55 50.54 134.56
C GLU A 8 38.61 49.66 133.89
N LYS A 9 39.64 49.20 134.62
CA LYS A 9 40.63 48.23 134.08
C LYS A 9 40.03 46.87 133.77
N GLN A 10 39.14 46.35 134.63
CA GLN A 10 38.50 45.05 134.42
C GLN A 10 37.47 45.09 133.29
N GLU A 11 36.76 46.21 133.11
CA GLU A 11 35.95 46.49 131.93
C GLU A 11 36.81 46.66 130.68
N HIS A 12 37.93 47.39 130.75
CA HIS A 12 38.85 47.54 129.61
C HIS A 12 39.40 46.20 129.13
N VAL A 13 39.78 45.30 130.04
CA VAL A 13 40.28 43.96 129.70
C VAL A 13 39.17 43.06 129.12
N LYS A 14 37.93 43.18 129.61
CA LYS A 14 36.77 42.46 129.03
C LYS A 14 36.42 42.98 127.64
N LEU A 15 36.38 44.30 127.46
CA LEU A 15 36.16 44.96 126.18
C LEU A 15 37.29 44.64 125.20
N GLN A 16 38.54 44.56 125.67
CA GLN A 16 39.70 44.18 124.85
C GLN A 16 39.62 42.72 124.41
N LYS A 17 39.26 41.78 125.29
CA LYS A 17 38.99 40.38 124.89
C LYS A 17 37.80 40.23 123.95
N GLN A 18 36.75 41.03 124.13
CA GLN A 18 35.62 41.05 123.19
C GLN A 18 36.03 41.65 121.84
N MET A 19 36.85 42.69 121.83
CA MET A 19 37.43 43.28 120.62
C MET A 19 38.34 42.29 119.90
N GLU A 20 39.19 41.56 120.62
CA GLU A 20 40.05 40.51 120.05
C GLU A 20 39.22 39.37 119.44
N LYS A 21 38.20 38.86 120.15
CA LYS A 21 37.28 37.85 119.60
C LYS A 21 36.53 38.35 118.37
N LYS A 22 35.97 39.56 118.45
CA LYS A 22 35.32 40.23 117.31
C LYS A 22 36.29 40.38 116.15
N ASN A 23 37.55 40.72 116.39
CA ASN A 23 38.58 40.83 115.35
C ASN A 23 38.86 39.48 114.69
N THR A 24 39.03 38.41 115.49
CA THR A 24 39.25 37.06 114.96
C THR A 24 38.05 36.53 114.18
N GLU A 25 36.82 36.83 114.62
CA GLU A 25 35.59 36.54 113.88
C GLU A 25 35.47 37.39 112.60
N LEU A 26 35.89 38.65 112.63
CA LEU A 26 35.93 39.52 111.45
C LEU A 26 36.96 39.03 110.43
N GLU A 27 38.11 38.53 110.90
CA GLU A 27 39.15 37.93 110.07
C GLU A 27 38.70 36.60 109.46
N SER A 28 38.03 35.74 110.22
CA SER A 28 37.49 34.48 109.68
C SER A 28 36.36 34.71 108.68
N LEU A 29 35.47 35.68 108.95
CA LEU A 29 34.44 36.10 108.01
C LEU A 29 35.03 36.76 106.76
N ARG A 30 36.13 37.52 106.88
CA ARG A 30 36.86 38.07 105.72
C ARG A 30 37.46 36.97 104.86
N GLN A 31 38.10 35.97 105.47
CA GLN A 31 38.65 34.81 104.76
C GLN A 31 37.55 33.98 104.09
N GLN A 32 36.41 33.77 104.76
CA GLN A 32 35.24 33.11 104.14
C GLN A 32 34.67 33.92 102.99
N ARG A 33 34.57 35.25 103.13
CA ARG A 33 34.13 36.14 102.06
C ARG A 33 35.07 36.06 100.87
N GLU A 34 36.39 36.09 101.08
CA GLU A 34 37.37 35.91 100.00
C GLU A 34 37.23 34.56 99.31
N LYS A 35 37.11 33.46 100.05
CA LYS A 35 36.88 32.13 99.46
C LYS A 35 35.61 32.07 98.62
N LEU A 36 34.48 32.51 99.19
CA LEU A 36 33.21 32.55 98.46
C LEU A 36 33.28 33.47 97.24
N GLN A 37 34.02 34.57 97.32
CA GLN A 37 34.20 35.51 96.21
C GLN A 37 35.09 34.92 95.10
N GLU A 38 36.08 34.10 95.44
CA GLU A 38 36.88 33.35 94.47
C GLU A 38 36.05 32.22 93.84
N GLU A 39 35.26 31.49 94.63
CA GLU A 39 34.32 30.47 94.16
C GLU A 39 33.27 31.05 93.20
N VAL A 40 32.72 32.22 93.53
CA VAL A 40 31.79 32.94 92.64
C VAL A 40 32.46 33.32 91.33
N LYS A 41 33.68 33.86 91.35
CA LYS A 41 34.43 34.17 90.10
C LYS A 41 34.73 32.93 89.27
N GLN A 42 35.06 31.82 89.92
CA GLN A 42 35.33 30.56 89.24
C GLN A 42 34.04 30.04 88.58
N ALA A 43 32.92 30.10 89.32
CA ALA A 43 31.61 29.72 88.82
C ALA A 43 31.18 30.62 87.64
N GLU A 44 31.38 31.94 87.72
CA GLU A 44 31.10 32.89 86.64
C GLU A 44 31.90 32.54 85.37
N LYS A 45 33.19 32.24 85.47
CA LYS A 45 34.00 31.78 84.34
C LYS A 45 33.47 30.49 83.72
N THR A 46 33.12 29.50 84.56
CA THR A 46 32.55 28.24 84.05
C THR A 46 31.21 28.46 83.38
N VAL A 47 30.39 29.41 83.86
CA VAL A 47 29.12 29.77 83.23
C VAL A 47 29.36 30.39 81.85
N ASP A 48 30.37 31.24 81.69
CA ASP A 48 30.68 31.85 80.38
C ASP A 48 31.25 30.83 79.40
N GLU A 49 32.15 29.93 79.84
CA GLU A 49 32.63 28.81 79.01
C GLU A 49 31.50 27.88 78.56
N LEU A 50 30.54 27.58 79.45
CA LEU A 50 29.36 26.78 79.11
C LEU A 50 28.43 27.50 78.12
N LYS A 51 28.28 28.82 78.21
CA LYS A 51 27.51 29.59 77.21
C LYS A 51 28.15 29.50 75.83
N GLU A 52 29.47 29.70 75.74
CA GLU A 52 30.18 29.58 74.45
C GLU A 52 30.05 28.17 73.87
N GLN A 53 30.08 27.13 74.70
CA GLN A 53 29.84 25.75 74.25
C GLN A 53 28.40 25.54 73.75
N VAL A 54 27.41 26.13 74.43
CA VAL A 54 26.00 26.09 73.98
C VAL A 54 25.84 26.81 72.64
N ASP A 55 26.43 27.99 72.47
CA ASP A 55 26.37 28.73 71.20
C ASP A 55 27.05 27.97 70.05
N ALA A 56 28.20 27.33 70.30
CA ALA A 56 28.86 26.48 69.34
C ALA A 56 28.04 25.22 69.00
N ALA A 57 27.38 24.62 69.99
CA ALA A 57 26.50 23.47 69.80
C ALA A 57 25.27 23.84 68.95
N LEU A 58 24.66 25.01 69.19
CA LEU A 58 23.53 25.52 68.39
C LEU A 58 23.94 25.76 66.92
N GLY A 59 25.09 26.39 66.67
CA GLY A 59 25.58 26.58 65.30
C GLY A 59 25.92 25.26 64.57
N ALA A 60 26.39 24.25 65.30
CA ALA A 60 26.58 22.92 64.75
C ALA A 60 25.24 22.23 64.44
N GLU A 61 24.21 22.42 65.27
CA GLU A 61 22.86 21.90 65.06
C GLU A 61 22.21 22.48 63.79
N GLU A 62 22.28 23.81 63.59
CA GLU A 62 21.78 24.47 62.37
C GLU A 62 22.48 23.94 61.10
N MET A 63 23.80 23.70 61.17
CA MET A 63 24.54 23.11 60.06
C MET A 63 24.11 21.67 59.78
N VAL A 64 23.86 20.88 60.84
CA VAL A 64 23.34 19.53 60.70
C VAL A 64 21.96 19.57 60.06
N GLU A 65 21.06 20.45 60.51
CA GLU A 65 19.71 20.57 59.95
C GLU A 65 19.74 20.89 58.45
N THR A 66 20.50 21.91 58.04
CA THR A 66 20.64 22.29 56.62
C THR A 66 21.28 21.18 55.75
N LEU A 67 22.28 20.47 56.28
CA LEU A 67 22.87 19.32 55.59
C LEU A 67 21.87 18.16 55.48
N THR A 68 21.00 17.99 56.48
CA THR A 68 19.98 16.93 56.51
C THR A 68 18.90 17.22 55.47
N GLU A 69 18.38 18.45 55.41
CA GLU A 69 17.44 18.89 54.36
C GLU A 69 18.02 18.65 52.97
N ARG A 70 19.27 19.09 52.74
CA ARG A 70 19.92 18.91 51.45
C ARG A 70 20.18 17.45 51.10
N ASN A 71 20.42 16.59 52.09
CA ASN A 71 20.54 15.15 51.86
C ASN A 71 19.20 14.56 51.42
N LEU A 72 18.10 14.94 52.10
CA LEU A 72 16.75 14.48 51.76
C LEU A 72 16.37 14.90 50.33
N ASP A 73 16.63 16.15 49.94
CA ASP A 73 16.38 16.64 48.58
C ASP A 73 17.17 15.85 47.53
N LEU A 74 18.44 15.55 47.80
CA LEU A 74 19.30 14.78 46.91
C LEU A 74 18.83 13.32 46.80
N GLU A 75 18.40 12.71 47.91
CA GLU A 75 17.84 11.36 47.91
C GLU A 75 16.55 11.29 47.08
N GLU A 76 15.67 12.28 47.19
CA GLU A 76 14.47 12.38 46.36
C GLU A 76 14.83 12.54 44.89
N LYS A 77 15.78 13.43 44.55
CA LYS A 77 16.23 13.60 43.17
C LYS A 77 16.86 12.34 42.58
N VAL A 78 17.64 11.61 43.39
CA VAL A 78 18.22 10.32 42.98
C VAL A 78 17.11 9.29 42.73
N ARG A 79 16.05 9.29 43.55
CA ARG A 79 14.91 8.39 43.35
C ARG A 79 14.16 8.69 42.06
N GLU A 80 13.83 9.97 41.81
CA GLU A 80 13.20 10.39 40.56
C GLU A 80 14.04 10.02 39.34
N LEU A 81 15.35 10.30 39.37
CA LEU A 81 16.23 9.98 38.25
C LEU A 81 16.28 8.46 37.99
N ARG A 82 16.29 7.64 39.03
CA ARG A 82 16.23 6.17 38.88
C ARG A 82 14.92 5.70 38.26
N GLU A 83 13.80 6.31 38.62
CA GLU A 83 12.50 6.01 38.00
C GLU A 83 12.51 6.39 36.51
N THR A 84 12.98 7.60 36.17
CA THR A 84 13.08 8.02 34.76
C THR A 84 14.03 7.14 33.93
N VAL A 85 15.10 6.62 34.54
CA VAL A 85 16.00 5.66 33.88
C VAL A 85 15.26 4.35 33.62
N GLY A 86 14.48 3.86 34.58
CA GLY A 86 13.65 2.66 34.38
C GLY A 86 12.63 2.82 33.26
N ASP A 87 11.95 3.97 33.18
CA ASP A 87 11.02 4.27 32.09
C ASP A 87 11.71 4.31 30.72
N LEU A 88 12.91 4.90 30.66
CA LEU A 88 13.72 4.96 29.44
C LEU A 88 14.22 3.57 29.02
N GLU A 89 14.61 2.73 29.96
CA GLU A 89 15.00 1.34 29.70
C GLU A 89 13.83 0.54 29.13
N ALA A 90 12.63 0.64 29.73
CA ALA A 90 11.42 -0.01 29.22
C ALA A 90 11.01 0.49 27.82
N MET A 91 11.15 1.79 27.55
CA MET A 91 10.92 2.34 26.22
C MET A 91 11.96 1.85 25.20
N ASN A 92 13.20 1.66 25.62
CA ASN A 92 14.26 1.14 24.76
C ASN A 92 14.01 -0.34 24.41
N GLU A 93 13.62 -1.17 25.38
CA GLU A 93 13.23 -2.56 25.15
C GLU A 93 12.06 -2.65 24.13
N MET A 94 11.03 -1.82 24.29
CA MET A 94 9.92 -1.77 23.34
C MET A 94 10.37 -1.33 21.94
N ASN A 95 11.29 -0.37 21.84
CA ASN A 95 11.85 0.04 20.55
C ASN A 95 12.65 -1.08 19.87
N ASP A 96 13.41 -1.86 20.63
CA ASP A 96 14.16 -3.00 20.11
C ASP A 96 13.22 -4.07 19.55
N GLU A 97 12.15 -4.42 20.28
CA GLU A 97 11.12 -5.36 19.79
C GLU A 97 10.44 -4.86 18.51
N LEU A 98 10.10 -3.56 18.44
CA LEU A 98 9.51 -2.97 17.23
C LEU A 98 10.48 -3.01 16.04
N GLN A 99 11.77 -2.78 16.27
CA GLN A 99 12.78 -2.86 15.22
C GLN A 99 13.00 -4.29 14.72
N GLU A 100 12.94 -5.29 15.60
CA GLU A 100 13.03 -6.70 15.19
C GLU A 100 11.82 -7.10 14.34
N ASN A 101 10.60 -6.77 14.78
CA ASN A 101 9.38 -7.02 14.00
C ASN A 101 9.40 -6.30 12.64
N ALA A 102 9.89 -5.06 12.60
CA ALA A 102 10.04 -4.32 11.35
C ALA A 102 11.05 -4.98 10.40
N ARG A 103 12.17 -5.51 10.92
CA ARG A 103 13.15 -6.26 10.13
C ARG A 103 12.59 -7.57 9.60
N GLU A 104 11.85 -8.31 10.42
CA GLU A 104 11.25 -9.59 10.02
C GLU A 104 10.21 -9.36 8.90
N THR A 105 9.30 -8.40 9.07
CA THR A 105 8.31 -8.05 8.05
C THR A 105 8.96 -7.51 6.77
N GLU A 106 10.05 -6.74 6.87
CA GLU A 106 10.81 -6.33 5.69
C GLU A 106 11.38 -7.54 4.94
N LEU A 107 11.94 -8.52 5.66
CA LEU A 107 12.49 -9.73 5.08
C LEU A 107 11.42 -10.55 4.36
N GLU A 108 10.25 -10.76 4.99
CA GLU A 108 9.12 -11.46 4.40
C GLU A 108 8.63 -10.79 3.11
N LEU A 109 8.52 -9.46 3.10
CA LEU A 109 8.10 -8.71 1.91
C LEU A 109 9.13 -8.81 0.77
N ARG A 110 10.43 -8.84 1.09
CA ARG A 110 11.49 -9.06 0.09
C ARG A 110 11.40 -10.46 -0.51
N GLU A 111 11.17 -11.49 0.30
CA GLU A 111 10.96 -12.86 -0.20
C GLU A 111 9.73 -12.96 -1.09
N GLN A 112 8.61 -12.32 -0.70
CA GLN A 112 7.41 -12.26 -1.53
C GLN A 112 7.66 -11.55 -2.86
N LEU A 113 8.46 -10.48 -2.87
CA LEU A 113 8.84 -9.76 -4.08
C LEU A 113 9.69 -10.62 -5.02
N ASP A 114 10.65 -11.38 -4.48
CA ASP A 114 11.48 -12.30 -5.25
C ASP A 114 10.63 -13.42 -5.88
N MET A 115 9.71 -14.01 -5.11
CA MET A 115 8.75 -15.00 -5.61
C MET A 115 7.85 -14.42 -6.70
N ALA A 116 7.31 -13.22 -6.50
CA ALA A 116 6.48 -12.54 -7.50
C ALA A 116 7.28 -12.27 -8.79
N THR A 117 8.52 -11.79 -8.66
CA THR A 117 9.42 -11.54 -9.78
C THR A 117 9.72 -12.82 -10.56
N ALA A 118 9.94 -13.95 -9.87
CA ALA A 118 10.12 -15.24 -10.51
C ALA A 118 8.88 -15.68 -11.30
N ARG A 119 7.67 -15.49 -10.74
CA ARG A 119 6.40 -15.81 -11.41
C ARG A 119 6.18 -14.96 -12.66
N VAL A 120 6.51 -13.67 -12.60
CA VAL A 120 6.42 -12.76 -13.76
C VAL A 120 7.34 -13.25 -14.89
N ARG A 121 8.62 -13.53 -14.57
CA ARG A 121 9.58 -14.05 -15.55
C ARG A 121 9.13 -15.37 -16.18
N GLU A 122 8.52 -16.26 -15.40
CA GLU A 122 7.99 -17.51 -15.93
C GLU A 122 6.79 -17.28 -16.86
N ALA A 123 5.88 -16.36 -16.49
CA ALA A 123 4.75 -16.00 -17.32
C ALA A 123 5.18 -15.35 -18.64
N GLU A 124 6.18 -14.47 -18.61
CA GLU A 124 6.77 -13.86 -19.81
C GLU A 124 7.31 -14.93 -20.77
N LYS A 125 8.07 -15.91 -20.26
CA LYS A 125 8.56 -17.04 -21.09
C LYS A 125 7.43 -17.86 -21.70
N ARG A 126 6.33 -18.08 -20.97
CA ARG A 126 5.15 -18.78 -21.50
C ARG A 126 4.46 -17.98 -22.61
N VAL A 127 4.39 -16.65 -22.46
CA VAL A 127 3.84 -15.75 -23.47
C VAL A 127 4.71 -15.75 -24.73
N GLU A 128 6.03 -15.66 -24.58
CA GLU A 128 6.97 -15.73 -25.71
C GLU A 128 6.83 -17.05 -26.49
N ALA A 129 6.80 -18.18 -25.78
CA ALA A 129 6.59 -19.49 -26.42
C ALA A 129 5.24 -19.58 -27.15
N ALA A 130 4.17 -19.04 -26.56
CA ALA A 130 2.86 -19.00 -27.21
C ALA A 130 2.87 -18.10 -28.46
N GLN A 131 3.55 -16.96 -28.42
CA GLN A 131 3.69 -16.06 -29.57
C GLN A 131 4.43 -16.73 -30.74
N GLU A 132 5.49 -17.49 -30.46
CA GLU A 132 6.20 -18.28 -31.46
C GLU A 132 5.26 -19.30 -32.13
N THR A 133 4.50 -20.06 -31.33
CA THR A 133 3.53 -21.04 -31.89
C THR A 133 2.44 -20.38 -32.73
N VAL A 134 1.96 -19.20 -32.35
CA VAL A 134 0.98 -18.44 -33.13
C VAL A 134 1.58 -17.97 -34.46
N ALA A 135 2.83 -17.53 -34.46
CA ALA A 135 3.52 -17.13 -35.69
C ALA A 135 3.66 -18.31 -36.67
N ASP A 136 4.02 -19.50 -36.17
CA ASP A 136 4.10 -20.72 -36.97
C ASP A 136 2.75 -21.11 -37.57
N TYR A 137 1.67 -21.03 -36.77
CA TYR A 137 0.32 -21.28 -37.28
C TYR A 137 -0.10 -20.26 -38.32
N GLN A 138 0.20 -18.97 -38.14
CA GLN A 138 -0.09 -17.94 -39.15
C GLN A 138 0.63 -18.21 -40.47
N GLN A 139 1.91 -18.61 -40.41
CA GLN A 139 2.65 -18.98 -41.61
C GLN A 139 2.04 -20.21 -42.30
N THR A 140 1.62 -21.20 -41.52
CA THR A 140 0.96 -22.40 -42.02
C THR A 140 -0.37 -22.07 -42.71
N ILE A 141 -1.22 -21.26 -42.07
CA ILE A 141 -2.48 -20.78 -42.64
C ILE A 141 -2.24 -20.03 -43.95
N LYS A 142 -1.21 -19.19 -44.02
CA LYS A 142 -0.84 -18.48 -45.25
C LYS A 142 -0.52 -19.46 -46.39
N LYS A 143 0.30 -20.48 -46.14
CA LYS A 143 0.61 -21.52 -47.12
C LYS A 143 -0.64 -22.27 -47.58
N TYR A 144 -1.55 -22.60 -46.66
CA TYR A 144 -2.83 -23.23 -47.02
C TYR A 144 -3.69 -22.32 -47.90
N ARG A 145 -3.80 -21.02 -47.59
CA ARG A 145 -4.55 -20.06 -48.42
C ARG A 145 -3.98 -19.95 -49.84
N GLU A 146 -2.66 -19.88 -49.96
CA GLU A 146 -1.97 -19.87 -51.26
C GLU A 146 -2.24 -21.16 -52.03
N LEU A 147 -2.16 -22.32 -51.37
CA LEU A 147 -2.46 -23.61 -51.98
C LEU A 147 -3.92 -23.70 -52.44
N THR A 148 -4.88 -23.30 -51.61
CA THR A 148 -6.30 -23.31 -51.97
C THR A 148 -6.58 -22.39 -53.16
N ALA A 149 -6.00 -21.19 -53.18
CA ALA A 149 -6.14 -20.29 -54.32
C ALA A 149 -5.54 -20.88 -55.61
N HIS A 150 -4.38 -21.56 -55.51
CA HIS A 150 -3.77 -22.25 -56.63
C HIS A 150 -4.62 -23.41 -57.16
N LEU A 151 -5.19 -24.22 -56.25
CA LEU A 151 -6.09 -25.31 -56.62
C LEU A 151 -7.37 -24.80 -57.28
N GLN A 152 -7.95 -23.70 -56.77
CA GLN A 152 -9.11 -23.05 -57.40
C GLN A 152 -8.79 -22.52 -58.80
N ALA A 153 -7.59 -21.96 -59.02
CA ALA A 153 -7.16 -21.53 -60.35
C ALA A 153 -7.05 -22.72 -61.32
N ILE A 154 -6.45 -23.83 -60.89
CA ILE A 154 -6.37 -25.07 -61.70
C ILE A 154 -7.77 -25.59 -62.02
N GLU A 155 -8.68 -25.63 -61.04
CA GLU A 155 -10.06 -26.08 -61.24
C GLU A 155 -10.79 -25.20 -62.28
N MET A 156 -10.60 -23.89 -62.22
CA MET A 156 -11.17 -22.96 -63.20
C MET A 156 -10.60 -23.19 -64.61
N GLU A 157 -9.29 -23.43 -64.76
CA GLU A 157 -8.66 -23.74 -66.04
C GLU A 157 -9.17 -25.06 -66.63
N LEU A 158 -9.30 -26.10 -65.80
CA LEU A 158 -9.87 -27.39 -66.21
C LEU A 158 -11.32 -27.23 -66.68
N ARG A 159 -12.15 -26.52 -65.90
CA ARG A 159 -13.54 -26.20 -66.27
C ARG A 159 -13.62 -25.44 -67.60
N GLN A 160 -12.70 -24.49 -67.83
CA GLN A 160 -12.63 -23.74 -69.07
C GLN A 160 -12.29 -24.65 -70.26
N MET A 161 -11.35 -25.58 -70.09
CA MET A 161 -11.00 -26.57 -71.10
C MET A 161 -12.19 -27.49 -71.44
N GLU A 162 -12.91 -27.99 -70.43
CA GLU A 162 -14.11 -28.82 -70.62
C GLU A 162 -15.18 -28.08 -71.44
N VAL A 163 -15.44 -26.81 -71.11
CA VAL A 163 -16.39 -25.97 -71.85
C VAL A 163 -15.92 -25.74 -73.29
N GLN A 164 -14.63 -25.49 -73.52
CA GLN A 164 -14.08 -25.35 -74.87
C GLN A 164 -14.25 -26.64 -75.69
N GLN A 165 -14.00 -27.80 -75.10
CA GLN A 165 -14.17 -29.10 -75.74
C GLN A 165 -15.64 -29.37 -76.07
N ALA A 166 -16.56 -29.10 -75.13
CA ALA A 166 -18.00 -29.23 -75.35
C ALA A 166 -18.48 -28.32 -76.47
N ASN A 167 -18.06 -27.04 -76.48
CA ASN A 167 -18.38 -26.09 -77.54
C ASN A 167 -17.85 -26.56 -78.90
N ARG A 168 -16.63 -27.12 -78.95
CA ARG A 168 -16.07 -27.68 -80.18
C ARG A 168 -16.87 -28.89 -80.66
N HIS A 169 -17.27 -29.78 -79.76
CA HIS A 169 -18.10 -30.93 -80.09
C HIS A 169 -19.46 -30.51 -80.65
N VAL A 170 -20.15 -29.55 -80.01
CA VAL A 170 -21.42 -28.99 -80.50
C VAL A 170 -21.23 -28.32 -81.86
N SER A 171 -20.16 -27.56 -82.06
CA SER A 171 -19.84 -26.95 -83.36
C SER A 171 -19.67 -27.99 -84.47
N LEU A 172 -18.97 -29.09 -84.19
CA LEU A 172 -18.82 -30.20 -85.14
C LEU A 172 -20.18 -30.85 -85.43
N LEU A 173 -20.98 -31.18 -84.41
CA LEU A 173 -22.31 -31.75 -84.62
C LEU A 173 -23.24 -30.83 -85.41
N THR A 174 -23.20 -29.52 -85.13
CA THR A 174 -24.01 -28.52 -85.83
C THR A 174 -23.65 -28.46 -87.32
N SER A 175 -22.39 -28.73 -87.69
CA SER A 175 -21.97 -28.76 -89.10
C SER A 175 -22.59 -29.90 -89.92
N PHE A 176 -23.14 -30.93 -89.25
CA PHE A 176 -23.89 -32.02 -89.91
C PHE A 176 -25.40 -31.77 -90.00
N MET A 177 -25.90 -30.66 -89.45
CA MET A 177 -27.32 -30.31 -89.49
C MET A 177 -27.71 -29.63 -90.81
N PRO A 178 -28.91 -29.88 -91.35
CA PRO A 178 -29.36 -29.29 -92.62
C PRO A 178 -29.71 -27.80 -92.48
N ASP A 179 -29.64 -27.04 -93.59
CA ASP A 179 -29.96 -25.60 -93.61
C ASP A 179 -31.40 -25.30 -93.13
N SER A 180 -32.34 -26.24 -93.29
CA SER A 180 -33.72 -26.10 -92.78
C SER A 180 -33.79 -25.98 -91.26
N PHE A 181 -32.84 -26.59 -90.54
CA PHE A 181 -32.71 -26.53 -89.09
C PHE A 181 -32.09 -25.21 -88.63
N LEU A 182 -31.12 -24.68 -89.38
CA LEU A 182 -30.30 -23.50 -89.01
C LEU A 182 -30.88 -22.16 -89.47
N ARG A 183 -31.79 -22.14 -90.45
CA ARG A 183 -32.45 -20.90 -90.90
C ARG A 183 -33.23 -20.24 -89.76
N HIS A 184 -33.38 -18.92 -89.81
CA HIS A 184 -34.20 -18.18 -88.84
C HIS A 184 -35.64 -18.70 -88.79
N GLY A 185 -36.15 -18.87 -87.57
CA GLY A 185 -37.42 -19.52 -87.30
C GLY A 185 -37.40 -21.05 -87.46
N GLY A 186 -36.22 -21.65 -87.67
CA GLY A 186 -36.01 -23.09 -87.64
C GLY A 186 -35.81 -23.64 -86.23
N ASP A 187 -35.64 -24.96 -86.13
CA ASP A 187 -35.56 -25.66 -84.84
C ASP A 187 -34.35 -25.25 -83.99
N HIS A 188 -33.27 -24.74 -84.60
CA HIS A 188 -32.11 -24.21 -83.87
C HIS A 188 -32.50 -23.04 -82.94
N ASP A 189 -33.35 -22.13 -83.42
CA ASP A 189 -33.83 -20.99 -82.62
C ASP A 189 -34.68 -21.50 -81.44
N CYS A 190 -35.50 -22.54 -81.66
CA CYS A 190 -36.26 -23.19 -80.59
C CYS A 190 -35.35 -23.79 -79.51
N VAL A 191 -34.25 -24.47 -79.90
CA VAL A 191 -33.26 -25.01 -78.95
C VAL A 191 -32.60 -23.89 -78.14
N LEU A 192 -32.25 -22.76 -78.78
CA LEU A 192 -31.66 -21.62 -78.06
C LEU A 192 -32.62 -21.04 -77.01
N VAL A 193 -33.92 -20.94 -77.32
CA VAL A 193 -34.97 -20.50 -76.40
C VAL A 193 -35.15 -21.49 -75.25
N LEU A 194 -35.16 -22.81 -75.52
CA LEU A 194 -35.22 -23.84 -74.47
C LEU A 194 -34.04 -23.74 -73.50
N LEU A 195 -32.84 -23.46 -74.01
CA LEU A 195 -31.64 -23.27 -73.17
C LEU A 195 -31.60 -21.90 -72.48
N LEU A 196 -32.40 -20.92 -72.90
CA LEU A 196 -32.37 -19.56 -72.34
C LEU A 196 -32.94 -19.53 -70.92
N ILE A 197 -34.06 -20.21 -70.68
CA ILE A 197 -34.76 -20.25 -69.39
C ILE A 197 -33.84 -20.75 -68.25
N PRO A 198 -33.23 -21.96 -68.33
CA PRO A 198 -32.34 -22.45 -67.28
C PRO A 198 -31.09 -21.57 -67.11
N ARG A 199 -30.58 -20.95 -68.19
CA ARG A 199 -29.48 -19.98 -68.11
C ARG A 199 -29.86 -18.72 -67.33
N LEU A 200 -31.07 -18.21 -67.52
CA LEU A 200 -31.55 -17.03 -66.80
C LEU A 200 -31.81 -17.35 -65.33
N ILE A 201 -32.39 -18.51 -65.02
CA ILE A 201 -32.57 -19.01 -63.65
C ILE A 201 -31.22 -19.05 -62.92
N CYS A 202 -30.24 -19.76 -63.49
CA CYS A 202 -28.92 -19.90 -62.88
C CYS A 202 -28.21 -18.56 -62.68
N LYS A 203 -28.28 -17.64 -63.67
CA LYS A 203 -27.71 -16.29 -63.52
C LYS A 203 -28.39 -15.47 -62.42
N ALA A 204 -29.71 -15.53 -62.33
CA ALA A 204 -30.44 -14.85 -61.27
C ALA A 204 -30.06 -15.42 -59.89
N GLU A 205 -29.83 -16.73 -59.78
CA GLU A 205 -29.39 -17.37 -58.53
C GLU A 205 -28.00 -16.92 -58.11
N LEU A 206 -27.06 -16.90 -59.05
CA LEU A 206 -25.69 -16.46 -58.77
C LEU A 206 -25.65 -15.00 -58.32
N ILE A 207 -26.37 -14.11 -59.01
CA ILE A 207 -26.43 -12.69 -58.65
C ILE A 207 -27.11 -12.52 -57.28
N SER A 208 -28.18 -13.28 -57.01
CA SER A 208 -28.89 -13.23 -55.74
C SER A 208 -28.00 -13.68 -54.57
N LYS A 209 -27.32 -14.82 -54.69
CA LYS A 209 -26.36 -15.32 -53.69
C LYS A 209 -25.23 -14.32 -53.46
N GLN A 210 -24.66 -13.78 -54.52
CA GLN A 210 -23.59 -12.79 -54.42
C GLN A 210 -24.06 -11.50 -53.74
N ALA A 211 -25.28 -11.03 -54.03
CA ALA A 211 -25.86 -9.87 -53.35
C ALA A 211 -26.12 -10.16 -51.86
N GLN A 212 -26.62 -11.35 -51.51
CA GLN A 212 -26.83 -11.75 -50.12
C GLN A 212 -25.53 -11.81 -49.32
N GLU A 213 -24.46 -12.36 -49.89
CA GLU A 213 -23.13 -12.41 -49.26
C GLU A 213 -22.51 -11.01 -49.12
N ARG A 214 -22.60 -10.18 -50.16
CA ARG A 214 -21.98 -8.83 -50.18
C ARG A 214 -22.63 -7.85 -49.21
N PHE A 215 -23.93 -8.00 -48.97
CA PHE A 215 -24.70 -7.11 -48.09
C PHE A 215 -25.10 -7.77 -46.76
N GLU A 216 -24.66 -9.02 -46.52
CA GLU A 216 -24.92 -9.80 -45.32
C GLU A 216 -26.42 -9.86 -44.96
N LEU A 217 -27.27 -10.02 -45.98
CA LEU A 217 -28.74 -9.97 -45.85
C LEU A 217 -29.33 -11.15 -45.06
N SER A 218 -28.49 -12.05 -44.55
CA SER A 218 -28.86 -13.25 -43.78
C SER A 218 -28.90 -13.01 -42.26
N GLU A 219 -28.33 -11.92 -41.76
CA GLU A 219 -28.39 -11.59 -40.34
C GLU A 219 -29.64 -10.77 -40.03
N SER A 220 -30.25 -11.04 -38.86
CA SER A 220 -31.38 -10.28 -38.34
C SER A 220 -31.08 -8.79 -38.39
N CYS A 221 -31.67 -8.08 -39.35
CA CYS A 221 -31.50 -6.63 -39.53
C CYS A 221 -31.92 -5.82 -38.28
N ALA A 222 -32.55 -6.47 -37.29
CA ALA A 222 -32.98 -5.87 -36.03
C ALA A 222 -31.83 -5.43 -35.11
N GLU A 223 -30.62 -5.99 -35.25
CA GLU A 223 -29.50 -5.72 -34.34
C GLU A 223 -28.52 -4.64 -34.84
N ARG A 224 -28.68 -4.16 -36.09
CA ARG A 224 -27.78 -3.14 -36.66
C ARG A 224 -28.18 -1.73 -36.21
N ALA A 225 -27.46 -1.20 -35.24
CA ALA A 225 -27.57 0.21 -34.86
C ALA A 225 -27.09 1.11 -36.02
N GLY A 226 -27.93 2.04 -36.49
CA GLY A 226 -27.55 3.04 -37.49
C GLY A 226 -28.10 2.86 -38.92
N LEU A 227 -29.28 2.26 -39.10
CA LEU A 227 -29.93 2.07 -40.41
C LEU A 227 -30.46 3.36 -41.08
N ARG A 228 -30.19 4.56 -40.55
CA ARG A 228 -30.67 5.82 -41.13
C ARG A 228 -29.57 6.46 -41.99
N GLY A 229 -29.88 6.75 -43.25
CA GLY A 229 -28.95 7.32 -44.23
C GLY A 229 -28.45 6.28 -45.25
N ALA A 230 -27.31 6.58 -45.90
CA ALA A 230 -26.73 5.77 -46.97
C ALA A 230 -26.64 4.25 -46.72
N PRO A 231 -26.25 3.73 -45.53
CA PRO A 231 -26.17 2.29 -45.32
C PRO A 231 -27.55 1.59 -45.32
N GLY A 232 -28.58 2.27 -44.81
CA GLY A 232 -29.96 1.74 -44.84
C GLY A 232 -30.55 1.73 -46.26
N GLU A 233 -30.25 2.75 -47.07
CA GLU A 233 -30.66 2.81 -48.47
C GLU A 233 -30.01 1.71 -49.32
N GLN A 234 -28.71 1.44 -49.10
CA GLN A 234 -27.99 0.36 -49.78
C GLN A 234 -28.56 -1.02 -49.43
N LEU A 235 -28.87 -1.27 -48.15
CA LEU A 235 -29.49 -2.52 -47.71
C LEU A 235 -30.91 -2.68 -48.26
N SER A 236 -31.70 -1.61 -48.27
CA SER A 236 -33.05 -1.62 -48.86
C SER A 236 -33.01 -1.91 -50.36
N PHE A 237 -32.07 -1.29 -51.09
CA PHE A 237 -31.85 -1.58 -52.50
C PHE A 237 -31.42 -3.04 -52.73
N ALA A 238 -30.47 -3.54 -51.95
CA ALA A 238 -30.00 -4.92 -52.06
C ALA A 238 -31.11 -5.94 -51.77
N ALA A 239 -31.93 -5.71 -50.74
CA ALA A 239 -33.09 -6.53 -50.42
C ALA A 239 -34.15 -6.48 -51.55
N GLY A 240 -34.41 -5.29 -52.11
CA GLY A 240 -35.31 -5.12 -53.25
C GLY A 240 -34.79 -5.83 -54.52
N LEU A 241 -33.48 -5.78 -54.76
CA LEU A 241 -32.83 -6.50 -55.86
C LEU A 241 -32.99 -8.01 -55.69
N VAL A 242 -32.64 -8.57 -54.52
CA VAL A 242 -32.81 -9.99 -54.21
C VAL A 242 -34.26 -10.43 -54.37
N TYR A 243 -35.22 -9.65 -53.85
CA TYR A 243 -36.65 -9.93 -54.02
C TYR A 243 -37.05 -9.96 -55.50
N SER A 244 -36.62 -8.99 -56.30
CA SER A 244 -36.94 -8.95 -57.73
C SER A 244 -36.33 -10.13 -58.51
N LEU A 245 -35.11 -10.55 -58.15
CA LEU A 245 -34.45 -11.72 -58.72
C LEU A 245 -35.16 -13.02 -58.32
N SER A 246 -35.61 -13.14 -57.07
CA SER A 246 -36.40 -14.29 -56.62
C SER A 246 -37.78 -14.36 -57.30
N LEU A 247 -38.42 -13.21 -57.55
CA LEU A 247 -39.68 -13.16 -58.32
C LEU A 247 -39.45 -13.56 -59.78
N LEU A 248 -38.37 -13.09 -60.39
CA LEU A 248 -37.97 -13.47 -61.74
C LEU A 248 -37.73 -14.99 -61.81
N GLN A 249 -36.97 -15.56 -60.87
CA GLN A 249 -36.76 -17.00 -60.78
C GLN A 249 -38.08 -17.76 -60.65
N ALA A 250 -38.94 -17.39 -59.71
CA ALA A 250 -40.22 -18.05 -59.51
C ALA A 250 -41.12 -17.99 -60.76
N THR A 251 -40.97 -16.94 -61.57
CA THR A 251 -41.67 -16.83 -62.85
C THR A 251 -41.03 -17.71 -63.92
N LEU A 252 -39.70 -17.73 -64.03
CA LEU A 252 -38.97 -18.53 -65.00
C LEU A 252 -39.13 -20.04 -64.78
N HIS A 253 -39.15 -20.52 -63.53
CA HIS A 253 -39.35 -21.93 -63.20
C HIS A 253 -40.72 -22.46 -63.65
N LYS A 254 -41.73 -21.60 -63.86
CA LYS A 254 -43.03 -22.03 -64.43
C LYS A 254 -42.93 -22.45 -65.90
N TYR A 255 -41.85 -22.05 -66.57
CA TYR A 255 -41.58 -22.35 -67.98
C TYR A 255 -40.47 -23.39 -68.16
N GLU A 256 -39.92 -23.91 -67.06
CA GLU A 256 -39.03 -25.07 -67.07
C GLU A 256 -39.91 -26.33 -67.19
N GLN A 257 -39.79 -27.05 -68.32
CA GLN A 257 -40.50 -28.30 -68.57
C GLN A 257 -39.73 -29.50 -68.04
#